data_AF-A0A815LSR1-F1
#
_entry.id   AF-A0A815LSR1-F1
#
_cell.length_a   1.000
_cell.length_b   1.000
_cell.length_c   1.000
_cell.angle_alpha   90.00
_cell.angle_beta   90.00
_cell.angle_gamma   90.00
#
_symmetry.space_group_name_H-M   'P 1'
#
loop_
_entity.id
_entity.type
_entity.pdbx_description
1 polymer ?
#
loop_
_entity_poly.entity_id
_entity_poly.type
_entity_poly.pdbx_seq_one_letter_code
_entity_poly.pdbx_strand_id
1 'polypeptide(L)'
;MTILTDFPPDVVNIIPGGGPECGYAIAVHAHIDKAACTSSVEVGKKIQEAATKSNLKCVTLELESDDKFGDKLECGGERVDNKDYFIKATIFSDVKDDMQITREEIFGAVISVLKYDSYEEVIKRANDTTFGLGAG
;
A
#
# COMPACT_ATOMS: atom_id res chain seq x y z
N MET A 1 3.09 29.41 -8.85
CA MET A 1 2.05 28.99 -7.90
C MET A 1 2.34 29.72 -6.60
N THR A 2 1.55 30.74 -6.27
CA THR A 2 1.73 31.52 -5.04
C THR A 2 1.22 30.68 -3.88
N ILE A 3 2.12 30.26 -3.00
CA ILE A 3 1.75 29.46 -1.83
C ILE A 3 1.08 30.42 -0.85
N LEU A 4 -0.19 30.19 -0.50
CA LEU A 4 -1.01 31.02 0.40
C LEU A 4 -0.60 30.88 1.89
N THR A 5 0.63 30.48 2.18
CA THR A 5 1.09 30.11 3.51
C THR A 5 2.41 30.80 3.85
N ASP A 6 2.53 31.32 5.08
CA ASP A 6 3.68 32.07 5.59
C ASP A 6 4.87 31.17 6.01
N PHE A 7 5.20 30.15 5.21
CA PHE A 7 6.41 29.37 5.48
C PHE A 7 7.66 30.17 5.10
N PRO A 8 8.71 30.18 5.94
CA PRO A 8 10.02 30.67 5.52
C PRO A 8 10.51 29.96 4.23
N PRO A 9 11.35 30.61 3.42
CA PRO A 9 11.97 29.97 2.26
C PRO A 9 12.61 28.62 2.64
N ASP A 10 12.54 27.65 1.72
CA ASP A 10 13.14 26.31 1.80
C ASP A 10 12.59 25.38 2.89
N VAL A 11 11.59 25.79 3.67
CA VAL A 11 10.94 24.91 4.67
C VAL A 11 10.15 23.78 4.00
N VAL A 12 9.54 24.05 2.85
CA VAL A 12 8.81 23.04 2.06
C VAL A 12 9.35 23.03 0.65
N ASN A 13 9.83 21.86 0.23
CA ASN A 13 10.34 21.63 -1.11
C ASN A 13 9.48 20.55 -1.78
N ILE A 14 8.95 20.85 -2.96
CA ILE A 14 8.17 19.90 -3.77
C ILE A 14 8.99 19.58 -5.01
N ILE A 15 9.42 18.32 -5.12
CA ILE A 15 10.25 17.84 -6.23
C ILE A 15 9.47 16.74 -6.96
N PRO A 16 8.76 17.05 -8.05
CA PRO A 16 8.09 16.02 -8.83
C PRO A 16 9.12 15.19 -9.60
N GLY A 17 8.91 13.87 -9.65
CA GLY A 17 9.78 12.97 -10.40
C GLY A 17 9.38 11.51 -10.20
N GLY A 18 9.98 10.62 -11.01
CA GLY A 18 9.79 9.18 -10.91
C GLY A 18 10.42 8.61 -9.64
N GLY A 19 9.91 7.46 -9.19
CA GLY A 19 10.50 6.70 -8.09
C GLY A 19 11.99 6.33 -8.31
N PRO A 20 12.39 5.81 -9.49
CA PRO A 20 13.78 5.43 -9.75
C PRO A 20 14.79 6.58 -9.68
N GLU A 21 14.39 7.80 -10.05
CA GLU A 21 15.28 8.96 -10.03
C GLU A 21 15.11 9.77 -8.74
N CYS A 22 13.91 10.32 -8.52
CA CYS A 22 13.65 11.24 -7.42
C CYS A 22 13.53 10.50 -6.08
N GLY A 23 12.76 9.41 -6.05
CA GLY A 23 12.58 8.61 -4.83
C GLY A 23 13.89 7.99 -4.36
N TYR A 24 14.68 7.42 -5.28
CA TYR A 24 15.99 6.85 -4.97
C TYR A 24 16.97 7.92 -4.47
N ALA A 25 17.05 9.08 -5.14
CA ALA A 25 17.92 10.16 -4.71
C ALA A 25 17.60 10.62 -3.28
N ILE A 26 16.33 10.76 -2.94
CA ILE A 26 15.88 11.06 -1.56
C ILE A 26 16.30 9.95 -0.59
N ALA A 27 16.11 8.69 -0.98
CA ALA A 27 16.43 7.54 -0.13
C ALA A 27 17.92 7.41 0.18
N VAL A 28 18.82 7.81 -0.73
CA VAL A 28 20.28 7.73 -0.52
C VAL A 28 20.94 9.04 -0.04
N HIS A 29 20.22 10.16 -0.04
CA HIS A 29 20.84 11.45 0.27
C HIS A 29 21.37 11.49 1.71
N ALA A 30 22.64 11.86 1.89
CA ALA A 30 23.31 11.82 3.20
C ALA A 30 22.80 12.89 4.18
N HIS A 31 22.27 14.00 3.67
CA HIS A 31 21.73 15.10 4.48
C HIS A 31 20.22 15.02 4.73
N ILE A 32 19.58 13.90 4.36
CA ILE A 32 18.19 13.65 4.72
C ILE A 32 18.19 12.76 5.97
N ASP A 33 17.59 13.25 7.05
CA ASP A 33 17.59 12.57 8.35
C ASP A 33 16.49 11.50 8.46
N LYS A 34 15.41 11.65 7.70
CA LYS A 34 14.26 10.74 7.71
C LYS A 34 13.61 10.63 6.34
N ALA A 35 13.18 9.42 5.99
CA ALA A 35 12.29 9.17 4.86
C ALA A 35 10.99 8.51 5.36
N ALA A 36 9.86 8.91 4.78
CA ALA A 36 8.57 8.25 4.99
C ALA A 36 7.95 7.99 3.61
N CYS A 37 7.46 6.77 3.38
CA CYS A 37 6.94 6.38 2.08
C CYS A 37 5.74 5.44 2.23
N THR A 38 4.75 5.63 1.35
CA THR A 38 3.66 4.70 1.09
C THR A 38 3.83 4.15 -0.32
N SER A 39 4.00 2.84 -0.48
CA SER A 39 4.29 2.21 -1.77
C SER A 39 4.08 0.70 -1.72
N SER A 40 4.34 -0.03 -2.81
CA SER A 40 4.38 -1.49 -2.72
C SER A 40 5.48 -2.03 -1.79
N VAL A 41 5.29 -3.24 -1.27
CA VAL A 41 6.27 -3.97 -0.43
C VAL A 41 7.62 -4.06 -1.13
N GLU A 42 7.61 -4.28 -2.45
CA GLU A 42 8.83 -4.34 -3.25
C GLU A 42 9.58 -2.99 -3.24
N VAL A 43 8.87 -1.88 -3.46
CA VAL A 43 9.46 -0.54 -3.42
C VAL A 43 9.93 -0.18 -2.01
N GLY A 44 9.16 -0.53 -0.97
CA GLY A 44 9.55 -0.35 0.43
C GLY A 44 10.88 -1.01 0.78
N LYS A 45 11.08 -2.25 0.35
CA LYS A 45 12.35 -2.98 0.53
C LYS A 45 13.52 -2.24 -0.16
N LYS A 46 13.32 -1.75 -1.38
CA LYS A 46 14.34 -0.97 -2.12
C LYS A 46 14.70 0.33 -1.38
N ILE A 47 13.71 1.04 -0.84
CA ILE A 47 13.93 2.26 -0.04
C ILE A 47 14.70 1.95 1.25
N GLN A 48 14.32 0.90 1.96
CA GLN A 48 15.01 0.47 3.19
C GLN A 48 16.47 0.11 2.92
N GLU A 49 16.74 -0.62 1.84
CA GLU A 49 18.10 -0.97 1.43
C GLU A 49 18.94 0.27 1.08
N ALA A 50 18.37 1.19 0.29
CA ALA A 50 19.02 2.45 -0.09
C ALA A 50 19.34 3.35 1.12
N ALA A 51 18.41 3.45 2.07
CA ALA A 51 18.62 4.18 3.32
C ALA A 51 19.72 3.54 4.18
N THR A 52 19.74 2.20 4.24
CA THR A 52 20.74 1.44 4.99
C THR A 52 22.15 1.63 4.43
N LYS A 53 22.29 1.59 3.10
CA LYS A 53 23.57 1.75 2.40
C LYS A 53 24.10 3.19 2.38
N SER A 54 23.28 4.18 2.74
CA SER A 54 23.67 5.60 2.71
C SER A 54 24.09 6.11 4.09
N ASN A 55 23.13 6.46 4.94
CA ASN A 55 23.38 7.09 6.24
C ASN A 55 22.56 6.47 7.38
N LEU A 56 21.91 5.32 7.15
CA LEU A 56 21.01 4.66 8.12
C LEU A 56 19.89 5.60 8.62
N LYS A 57 19.43 6.52 7.76
CA LYS A 57 18.30 7.40 8.06
C LYS A 57 17.08 6.60 8.52
N CYS A 58 16.30 7.18 9.43
CA CYS A 58 15.07 6.57 9.89
C CYS A 58 14.08 6.46 8.71
N VAL A 59 13.52 5.27 8.48
CA VAL A 59 12.54 5.02 7.41
C VAL A 59 11.22 4.55 8.03
N THR A 60 10.12 5.18 7.63
CA THR A 60 8.75 4.71 7.91
C THR A 60 8.12 4.25 6.60
N LEU A 61 7.55 3.05 6.59
CA LEU A 61 7.00 2.41 5.40
C LEU A 61 5.55 1.99 5.65
N GLU A 62 4.66 2.37 4.74
CA GLU A 62 3.28 1.89 4.66
C GLU A 62 3.16 1.12 3.33
N LEU A 63 2.98 -0.20 3.37
CA LEU A 63 3.29 -1.07 2.22
C LEU A 63 2.10 -1.84 1.66
N GLU A 64 1.92 -1.75 0.34
CA GLU A 64 0.88 -2.44 -0.44
C GLU A 64 1.41 -3.60 -1.28
N SER A 65 0.55 -4.46 -1.79
CA SER A 65 0.91 -5.51 -2.76
C SER A 65 0.10 -5.35 -4.04
N ASP A 66 0.62 -5.89 -5.14
CA ASP A 66 -0.06 -5.94 -6.42
C ASP A 66 -0.46 -7.40 -6.69
N ASP A 67 -1.76 -7.73 -6.87
CA ASP A 67 -2.27 -8.77 -7.81
C ASP A 67 -3.71 -9.30 -7.55
N LYS A 68 -4.14 -10.23 -8.44
CA LYS A 68 -5.50 -10.56 -8.93
C LYS A 68 -6.33 -11.53 -8.06
N PHE A 69 -7.65 -11.51 -8.30
CA PHE A 69 -8.66 -11.89 -7.30
C PHE A 69 -9.48 -13.16 -7.59
N GLY A 70 -9.50 -14.06 -6.59
CA GLY A 70 -10.64 -14.86 -6.08
C GLY A 70 -11.39 -15.83 -7.00
N ASP A 71 -11.85 -16.95 -6.43
CA ASP A 71 -12.57 -18.01 -7.17
C ASP A 71 -14.05 -17.67 -7.48
N LYS A 72 -14.70 -16.80 -6.71
CA LYS A 72 -16.12 -16.47 -6.89
C LYS A 72 -16.43 -14.97 -6.73
N LEU A 73 -16.65 -14.34 -7.88
CA LEU A 73 -17.06 -12.95 -8.02
C LEU A 73 -18.60 -12.84 -7.89
N GLU A 74 -19.08 -12.13 -6.86
CA GLU A 74 -20.52 -11.89 -6.68
C GLU A 74 -20.99 -10.68 -7.49
N CYS A 75 -20.18 -9.62 -7.51
CA CYS A 75 -20.43 -8.42 -8.31
C CYS A 75 -19.14 -7.61 -8.50
N GLY A 76 -19.16 -6.68 -9.45
CA GLY A 76 -18.02 -5.83 -9.77
C GLY A 76 -17.05 -6.52 -10.72
N GLY A 77 -15.74 -6.35 -10.50
CA GLY A 77 -14.68 -6.95 -11.32
C GLY A 77 -14.50 -6.30 -12.70
N GLU A 78 -15.21 -5.19 -12.97
CA GLU A 78 -15.26 -4.53 -14.27
C GLU A 78 -14.99 -3.03 -14.13
N ARG A 79 -14.48 -2.42 -15.21
CA ARG A 79 -14.42 -0.97 -15.33
C ARG A 79 -15.83 -0.40 -15.51
N VAL A 80 -16.04 0.81 -14.99
CA VAL A 80 -17.24 1.58 -15.31
C VAL A 80 -17.02 2.25 -16.67
N ASP A 81 -17.86 1.88 -17.65
CA ASP A 81 -18.03 2.53 -18.96
C ASP A 81 -16.80 3.21 -19.58
N ASN A 82 -15.80 2.46 -20.10
CA ASN A 82 -14.68 2.84 -21.01
C ASN A 82 -14.14 4.30 -21.06
N LYS A 83 -14.35 5.09 -20.03
CA LYS A 83 -14.05 6.51 -19.91
C LYS A 83 -13.58 6.67 -18.48
N ASP A 84 -12.38 7.20 -18.34
CA ASP A 84 -11.69 7.41 -17.05
C ASP A 84 -11.22 6.11 -16.34
N TYR A 85 -10.86 6.23 -15.06
CA TYR A 85 -10.16 5.23 -14.25
C TYR A 85 -11.05 4.63 -13.15
N PHE A 86 -12.35 4.46 -13.41
CA PHE A 86 -13.30 3.92 -12.44
C PHE A 86 -13.42 2.38 -12.55
N ILE A 87 -13.43 1.72 -11.39
CA ILE A 87 -13.70 0.28 -11.25
C ILE A 87 -14.96 0.13 -10.40
N LYS A 88 -15.85 -0.80 -10.79
CA LYS A 88 -17.03 -1.13 -9.99
C LYS A 88 -16.62 -1.70 -8.63
N ALA A 89 -17.32 -1.32 -7.58
CA ALA A 89 -17.15 -1.96 -6.27
C ALA A 89 -17.33 -3.48 -6.43
N THR A 90 -16.39 -4.24 -5.88
CA THR A 90 -16.23 -5.67 -6.16
C THR A 90 -16.35 -6.49 -4.89
N ILE A 91 -17.16 -7.53 -4.92
CA ILE A 91 -17.34 -8.45 -3.79
C ILE A 91 -16.97 -9.86 -4.23
N PHE A 92 -16.07 -10.48 -3.47
CA PHE A 92 -15.77 -11.90 -3.57
C PHE A 92 -16.31 -12.62 -2.34
N SER A 93 -16.97 -13.74 -2.56
CA SER A 93 -17.47 -14.61 -1.49
C SER A 93 -16.82 -16.00 -1.59
N ASP A 94 -17.04 -16.82 -0.57
CA ASP A 94 -16.54 -18.20 -0.50
C ASP A 94 -15.01 -18.27 -0.71
N VAL A 95 -14.30 -17.21 -0.31
CA VAL A 95 -12.84 -17.11 -0.33
C VAL A 95 -12.22 -17.89 0.82
N LYS A 96 -11.07 -18.49 0.56
CA LYS A 96 -10.31 -19.30 1.53
C LYS A 96 -9.08 -18.54 1.98
N ASP A 97 -8.60 -18.84 3.18
CA ASP A 97 -7.50 -18.12 3.81
C ASP A 97 -6.21 -18.13 2.98
N ASP A 98 -5.96 -19.18 2.19
CA ASP A 98 -4.75 -19.35 1.37
C ASP A 98 -4.82 -18.68 -0.01
N MET A 99 -5.94 -18.03 -0.36
CA MET A 99 -6.09 -17.32 -1.63
C MET A 99 -5.32 -15.99 -1.62
N GLN A 100 -4.86 -15.54 -2.79
CA GLN A 100 -4.17 -14.24 -2.89
C GLN A 100 -5.05 -13.08 -2.42
N ILE A 101 -6.35 -13.07 -2.78
CA ILE A 101 -7.30 -12.03 -2.35
C ILE A 101 -7.44 -11.89 -0.82
N THR A 102 -7.06 -12.91 -0.05
CA THR A 102 -7.11 -12.89 1.42
C THR A 102 -5.74 -12.66 2.06
N ARG A 103 -4.66 -12.75 1.29
CA ARG A 103 -3.27 -12.63 1.77
C ARG A 103 -2.58 -11.37 1.29
N GLU A 104 -3.05 -10.77 0.21
CA GLU A 104 -2.48 -9.60 -0.43
C GLU A 104 -3.44 -8.42 -0.33
N GLU A 105 -2.88 -7.23 -0.16
CA GLU A 105 -3.59 -5.98 -0.25
C GLU A 105 -3.90 -5.62 -1.71
N ILE A 106 -5.08 -5.04 -1.95
CA ILE A 106 -5.67 -4.81 -3.29
C ILE A 106 -5.60 -3.33 -3.70
N PHE A 107 -5.67 -2.43 -2.73
CA PHE A 107 -5.80 -0.97 -2.89
C PHE A 107 -6.98 -0.46 -3.74
N GLY A 108 -7.84 -1.36 -4.22
CA GLY A 108 -9.07 -1.07 -4.95
C GLY A 108 -10.33 -1.23 -4.09
N ALA A 109 -11.48 -0.84 -4.65
CA ALA A 109 -12.79 -1.02 -4.03
C ALA A 109 -13.24 -2.50 -4.08
N VAL A 110 -12.52 -3.39 -3.41
CA VAL A 110 -12.71 -4.83 -3.41
C VAL A 110 -12.82 -5.35 -1.98
N ILE A 111 -13.82 -6.17 -1.69
CA ILE A 111 -14.02 -6.84 -0.39
C ILE A 111 -14.02 -8.35 -0.60
N SER A 112 -13.27 -9.07 0.26
CA SER A 112 -13.33 -10.52 0.41
C SER A 112 -14.16 -10.89 1.64
N VAL A 113 -15.14 -11.78 1.47
CA VAL A 113 -16.04 -12.22 2.54
C VAL A 113 -15.71 -13.66 2.94
N LEU A 114 -15.21 -13.83 4.16
CA LEU A 114 -14.87 -15.12 4.76
C LEU A 114 -15.87 -15.47 5.86
N LYS A 115 -16.41 -16.69 5.82
CA LYS A 115 -17.26 -17.24 6.88
C LYS A 115 -16.39 -17.92 7.93
N TYR A 116 -16.83 -17.89 9.19
CA TYR A 116 -16.19 -18.56 10.33
C TYR A 116 -17.27 -19.08 11.28
N ASP A 117 -16.94 -20.08 12.11
CA ASP A 117 -17.90 -20.74 12.99
C ASP A 117 -17.67 -20.43 14.48
N SER A 118 -16.50 -19.94 14.87
CA SER A 118 -16.21 -19.57 16.26
C SER A 118 -15.34 -18.32 16.41
N TYR A 119 -15.41 -17.70 17.58
CA TYR A 119 -14.64 -16.50 17.90
C TYR A 119 -13.13 -16.77 17.97
N GLU A 120 -12.74 -17.90 18.55
CA GLU A 120 -11.34 -18.33 18.63
C GLU A 120 -10.75 -18.60 17.24
N GLU A 121 -11.53 -19.20 16.34
CA GLU A 121 -11.14 -19.45 14.96
C GLU A 121 -10.92 -18.15 14.20
N VAL A 122 -11.85 -17.19 14.26
CA VAL A 122 -11.72 -15.94 13.52
C VAL A 122 -10.55 -15.10 14.03
N ILE A 123 -10.26 -15.08 15.33
CA ILE A 123 -9.06 -14.43 15.87
C ILE A 123 -7.80 -15.05 15.29
N LYS A 124 -7.73 -16.39 15.25
CA LYS A 124 -6.55 -17.08 14.73
C LYS A 124 -6.36 -16.78 13.25
N ARG A 125 -7.43 -16.79 12.46
CA ARG A 125 -7.41 -16.52 11.02
C ARG A 125 -7.08 -15.06 10.71
N ALA A 126 -7.66 -14.12 11.45
CA ALA A 126 -7.39 -12.69 11.28
C ALA A 126 -5.93 -12.31 11.59
N ASN A 127 -5.29 -13.00 12.55
CA ASN A 127 -3.88 -12.79 12.88
C ASN A 127 -2.92 -13.61 12.03
N ASP A 128 -3.41 -14.51 11.17
CA ASP A 128 -2.58 -15.28 10.24
C ASP A 128 -2.34 -14.45 8.97
N THR A 129 -1.56 -13.38 9.10
CA THR A 129 -1.18 -12.49 8.00
C THR A 129 0.16 -11.82 8.30
N THR A 130 0.85 -11.35 7.26
CA THR A 130 2.07 -10.56 7.39
C THR A 130 1.79 -9.08 7.66
N PHE A 131 0.53 -8.65 7.59
CA PHE A 131 0.09 -7.28 7.80
C PHE A 131 -0.46 -7.05 9.23
N GLY A 132 -0.62 -5.79 9.62
CA GLY A 132 -1.09 -5.44 10.97
C GLY A 132 -1.48 -3.97 11.15
N LEU A 133 -2.02 -3.34 10.10
CA LEU A 133 -2.27 -1.89 10.05
C LEU A 133 -3.55 -1.46 10.81
N GLY A 134 -4.62 -2.23 10.70
CA GLY A 134 -5.90 -1.96 11.35
C GLY A 134 -6.79 -3.21 11.39
N ALA A 135 -7.76 -3.23 12.32
CA ALA A 135 -8.75 -4.29 12.49
C ALA A 135 -10.07 -3.72 13.02
N GLY A 136 -11.21 -4.33 12.67
CA GLY A 136 -12.55 -3.90 13.05
C GLY A 136 -13.62 -4.95 12.82
#